data_AF-A0A7S0Q9Z1-F1
#
_entry.id   AF-A0A7S0Q9Z1-F1
#
_cell.length_a   1.000
_cell.length_b   1.000
_cell.length_c   1.000
_cell.angle_alpha   90.00
_cell.angle_beta   90.00
_cell.angle_gamma   90.00
#
_symmetry.space_group_name_H-M   'P 1'
#
loop_
_entity.id
_entity.type
_entity.pdbx_description
1 polymer ?
#
loop_
_entity_poly.entity_id
_entity_poly.type
_entity_poly.pdbx_seq_one_letter_code
_entity_poly.pdbx_strand_id
1 'polypeptide(L)'
;MLGRRAAPKPPAPEPPAPAMAIDANIALVAIAVSLLVLNPVSFSPRLLFSAAGTVGAAFLGVTLGYETETLAALAVLLGLRALYRLYQIGLTLLATFPLQLTFPLVVDLLPRFAIKRVNFFNADGATPEVAKRRQDALEALQRGWQIKYKQCLDFGTQLKTLISDVRFTSGRCFPPFNGVVNEYLDPSMALASTDGPNVIDIDGNSALDISGSYGVNVCGYEAYKGFITEGWANAKDKGLYLGSLDKTTLENIQAIKKISMMDEVSFHMSGTEAVMAAVRPAGLNQ
;
A
#
# COMPACT_ATOMS: atom_id res chain seq x y z
N MET A 1 33.20 88.70 28.39
CA MET A 1 32.91 87.52 29.23
C MET A 1 32.17 86.49 28.38
N LEU A 2 32.82 85.38 28.02
CA LEU A 2 32.21 84.30 27.24
C LEU A 2 31.27 83.48 28.13
N GLY A 3 29.97 83.55 27.87
CA GLY A 3 28.97 82.66 28.47
C GLY A 3 29.03 81.28 27.83
N ARG A 4 29.48 80.28 28.59
CA ARG A 4 29.43 78.85 28.19
C ARG A 4 27.97 78.43 28.00
N ARG A 5 27.59 78.08 26.77
CA ARG A 5 26.33 77.34 26.48
C ARG A 5 26.46 75.92 27.02
N ALA A 6 25.48 75.51 27.82
CA ALA A 6 25.38 74.15 28.37
C ALA A 6 25.25 73.12 27.24
N ALA A 7 25.92 71.98 27.40
CA ALA A 7 25.85 70.87 26.46
C ALA A 7 24.42 70.29 26.38
N PRO A 8 23.94 69.91 25.18
CA PRO A 8 22.61 69.35 25.00
C PRO A 8 22.49 67.99 25.71
N LYS A 9 21.36 67.79 26.40
CA LYS A 9 21.01 66.58 27.15
C LYS A 9 20.95 65.38 26.18
N PRO A 10 21.51 64.20 26.54
CA PRO A 10 21.46 63.02 25.68
C PRO A 10 20.01 62.60 25.41
N PRO A 11 19.70 62.11 24.20
CA PRO A 11 18.36 61.69 23.83
C PRO A 11 17.87 60.55 24.74
N ALA A 12 16.57 60.57 25.04
CA ALA A 12 15.94 59.52 25.83
C ALA A 12 16.12 58.15 25.14
N PRO A 13 16.29 57.05 25.90
CA PRO A 13 16.40 55.72 25.32
C PRO A 13 15.14 55.42 24.49
N GLU A 14 15.34 55.02 23.23
CA GLU A 14 14.25 54.59 22.37
C GLU A 14 13.53 53.39 23.01
N PRO A 15 12.18 53.37 22.98
CA PRO A 15 11.45 52.21 23.47
C PRO A 15 11.84 50.98 22.65
N PRO A 16 11.97 49.79 23.28
CA PRO A 16 12.30 48.57 22.57
C PRO A 16 11.28 48.33 21.45
N ALA A 17 11.78 47.99 20.25
CA ALA A 17 10.92 47.63 19.12
C ALA A 17 9.91 46.56 19.57
N PRO A 18 8.62 46.69 19.22
CA PRO A 18 7.62 45.71 19.62
C PRO A 18 8.05 44.35 19.05
N ALA A 19 8.32 43.40 19.92
CA ALA A 19 8.48 42.01 19.53
C ALA A 19 7.22 41.63 18.72
N MET A 20 7.39 41.02 17.54
CA MET A 20 6.28 40.38 16.81
C MET A 20 5.75 39.23 17.65
N ALA A 21 4.98 39.54 18.69
CA ALA A 21 4.16 38.58 19.38
C ALA A 21 3.04 38.20 18.41
N ILE A 22 3.02 36.93 18.00
CA ILE A 22 1.86 36.39 17.27
C ILE A 22 0.67 36.59 18.22
N ASP A 23 -0.30 37.39 17.80
CA ASP A 23 -1.56 37.57 18.53
C ASP A 23 -2.15 36.18 18.82
N ALA A 24 -2.59 35.96 20.06
CA ALA A 24 -3.20 34.70 20.50
C ALA A 24 -4.33 34.26 19.55
N ASN A 25 -5.09 35.20 19.00
CA ASN A 25 -6.12 34.90 18.00
C ASN A 25 -5.53 34.35 16.69
N ILE A 26 -4.44 34.94 16.21
CA ILE A 26 -3.73 34.48 15.01
C ILE A 26 -3.13 33.09 15.25
N ALA A 27 -2.55 32.85 16.43
CA ALA A 27 -2.01 31.55 16.80
C ALA A 27 -3.10 30.47 16.84
N LEU A 28 -4.27 30.76 17.44
CA LEU A 28 -5.41 29.84 17.48
C LEU A 28 -5.95 29.52 16.08
N VAL A 29 -6.08 30.52 15.20
CA VAL A 29 -6.49 30.31 13.82
C VAL A 29 -5.46 29.46 13.07
N ALA A 30 -4.16 29.75 13.23
CA ALA A 30 -3.09 28.98 12.60
C ALA A 30 -3.07 27.52 13.07
N ILE A 31 -3.30 27.26 14.35
CA ILE A 31 -3.44 25.91 14.92
C ILE A 31 -4.65 25.20 14.29
N ALA A 32 -5.82 25.83 14.25
CA ALA A 32 -7.04 25.24 13.72
C ALA A 32 -6.90 24.89 12.22
N VAL A 33 -6.37 25.82 11.42
CA VAL A 33 -6.10 25.60 9.99
C VAL A 33 -5.07 24.49 9.80
N SER A 34 -4.01 24.47 10.60
CA SER A 34 -2.98 23.43 10.51
C SER A 34 -3.54 22.04 10.83
N LEU A 35 -4.39 21.91 11.85
CA LEU A 35 -5.04 20.64 12.19
C LEU A 35 -5.98 20.15 11.07
N LEU A 36 -6.70 21.07 10.41
CA LEU A 36 -7.55 20.75 9.25
C LEU A 36 -6.72 20.28 8.04
N VAL A 37 -5.62 20.96 7.74
CA VAL A 37 -4.70 20.61 6.64
C VAL A 37 -4.01 19.26 6.89
N LEU A 38 -3.65 18.97 8.15
CA LEU A 38 -3.01 17.72 8.54
C LEU A 38 -3.97 16.53 8.55
N ASN A 39 -5.27 16.77 8.72
CA ASN A 39 -6.29 15.72 8.83
C ASN A 39 -7.52 16.02 7.95
N PRO A 40 -7.34 16.14 6.62
CA PRO A 40 -8.47 16.44 5.75
C PRO A 40 -9.45 15.26 5.77
N VAL A 41 -10.71 15.57 6.11
CA VAL A 41 -11.89 14.81 5.67
C VAL A 41 -12.22 13.49 6.41
N SER A 42 -11.56 13.16 7.51
CA SER A 42 -12.12 12.13 8.41
C SER A 42 -11.91 12.47 9.88
N PHE A 43 -12.96 12.27 10.69
CA PHE A 43 -12.86 12.12 12.14
C PHE A 43 -12.06 10.84 12.42
N SER A 44 -10.75 10.92 12.24
CA SER A 44 -9.84 9.84 12.53
C SER A 44 -9.40 9.91 13.99
N PRO A 45 -9.07 8.78 14.63
CA PRO A 45 -8.47 8.77 15.96
C PRO A 45 -7.21 9.66 16.06
N ARG A 46 -6.52 9.89 14.93
CA ARG A 46 -5.35 10.77 14.84
C ARG A 46 -5.70 12.25 14.98
N LEU A 47 -6.82 12.69 14.41
CA LEU A 47 -7.31 14.06 14.59
C LEU A 47 -7.69 14.29 16.06
N LEU A 48 -8.41 13.36 16.68
CA LEU A 48 -8.77 13.44 18.10
C LEU A 48 -7.53 13.46 19.00
N PHE A 49 -6.54 12.60 18.73
CA PHE A 49 -5.28 12.57 19.48
C PHE A 49 -4.47 13.86 19.32
N SER A 50 -4.35 14.39 18.10
CA SER A 50 -3.62 15.65 17.86
C SER A 50 -4.34 16.87 18.43
N ALA A 51 -5.67 16.93 18.34
CA ALA A 51 -6.47 17.96 18.97
C ALA A 51 -6.37 17.90 20.51
N ALA A 52 -6.51 16.71 21.10
CA ALA A 52 -6.37 16.51 22.55
C ALA A 52 -4.96 16.88 23.05
N GLY A 53 -3.91 16.49 22.32
CA GLY A 53 -2.54 16.88 22.63
C GLY A 53 -2.31 18.39 22.55
N THR A 54 -2.91 19.05 21.57
CA THR A 54 -2.83 20.52 21.41
C THR A 54 -3.55 21.25 22.54
N VAL A 55 -4.75 20.81 22.92
CA VAL A 55 -5.52 21.35 24.05
C VAL A 55 -4.79 21.11 25.37
N GLY A 56 -4.23 19.92 25.58
CA GLY A 56 -3.45 19.60 26.77
C GLY A 56 -2.18 20.45 26.90
N ALA A 57 -1.47 20.68 25.79
CA ALA A 57 -0.31 21.56 25.76
C ALA A 57 -0.70 23.02 26.06
N ALA A 58 -1.78 23.52 25.47
CA ALA A 58 -2.29 24.86 25.76
C ALA A 58 -2.71 25.02 27.22
N PHE A 59 -3.40 24.02 27.80
CA PHE A 59 -3.78 24.01 29.20
C PHE A 59 -2.55 24.04 30.13
N LEU A 60 -1.52 23.24 29.85
CA LEU A 60 -0.26 23.28 30.58
C LEU A 60 0.40 24.67 30.50
N GLY A 61 0.41 25.28 29.31
CA GLY A 61 0.89 26.64 29.11
C GLY A 61 0.19 27.66 30.00
N VAL A 62 -1.15 27.58 30.10
CA VAL A 62 -1.95 28.43 31.01
C VAL A 62 -1.58 28.17 32.47
N THR A 63 -1.47 26.90 32.89
CA THR A 63 -1.14 26.57 34.30
C THR A 63 0.26 27.02 34.72
N LEU A 64 1.19 27.13 33.76
CA LEU A 64 2.58 27.53 33.98
C LEU A 64 2.81 29.04 33.72
N GLY A 65 1.78 29.78 33.29
CA GLY A 65 1.86 31.22 33.01
C GLY A 65 2.50 31.61 31.68
N TYR A 66 2.61 30.68 30.72
CA TYR A 66 3.21 30.87 29.38
C TYR A 66 2.17 30.70 28.26
N GLU A 67 0.99 31.30 28.40
CA GLU A 67 -0.13 31.10 27.47
C GLU A 67 0.23 31.50 26.03
N THR A 68 0.78 32.71 25.87
CA THR A 68 1.12 33.29 24.56
C THR A 68 2.24 32.54 23.84
N GLU A 69 3.28 32.17 24.58
CA GLU A 69 4.46 31.46 24.08
C GLU A 69 4.11 30.04 23.66
N THR A 70 3.25 29.38 24.45
CA THR A 70 2.79 28.02 24.14
C THR A 70 1.90 28.00 22.91
N LEU A 71 0.98 28.96 22.76
CA LEU A 71 0.16 29.09 21.55
C LEU A 71 1.00 29.40 20.31
N ALA A 72 1.97 30.31 20.41
CA ALA A 72 2.87 30.62 19.32
C ALA A 72 3.72 29.39 18.90
N ALA A 73 4.25 28.64 19.87
CA ALA A 73 5.03 27.43 19.61
C ALA A 73 4.17 26.34 18.92
N LEU A 74 2.94 26.11 19.40
CA LEU A 74 2.00 25.17 18.79
C LEU A 74 1.63 25.58 17.36
N ALA A 75 1.37 26.87 17.13
CA ALA A 75 1.07 27.42 15.80
C ALA A 75 2.23 27.21 14.82
N VAL A 76 3.47 27.45 15.24
CA VAL A 76 4.65 27.25 14.39
C VAL A 76 4.89 25.77 14.10
N LEU A 77 4.84 24.90 15.12
CA LEU A 77 5.09 23.47 14.97
C LEU A 77 4.05 22.79 14.08
N LEU A 78 2.76 23.08 14.31
CA LEU A 78 1.68 22.55 13.48
C LEU A 78 1.69 23.21 12.09
N GLY A 79 1.99 24.51 12.01
CA GLY A 79 2.06 25.28 10.76
C GLY A 79 3.14 24.79 9.81
N LEU A 80 4.36 24.55 10.30
CA LEU A 80 5.45 23.98 9.48
C LEU A 80 5.08 22.60 8.93
N ARG A 81 4.43 21.79 9.77
CA ARG A 81 4.00 20.44 9.39
C ARG A 81 2.85 20.50 8.37
N ALA A 82 1.93 21.44 8.52
CA ALA A 82 0.85 21.71 7.58
C ALA A 82 1.37 22.24 6.25
N LEU A 83 2.36 23.14 6.25
CA LEU A 83 3.04 23.63 5.06
C LEU A 83 3.71 22.51 4.26
N TYR A 84 4.44 21.62 4.93
CA TYR A 84 5.02 20.45 4.28
C TYR A 84 3.94 19.54 3.66
N ARG A 85 2.81 19.37 4.35
CA ARG A 85 1.67 18.62 3.81
C ARG A 85 1.04 19.30 2.59
N LEU A 86 0.86 20.62 2.61
CA LEU A 86 0.35 21.39 1.46
C LEU A 86 1.29 21.29 0.26
N TYR A 87 2.61 21.33 0.49
CA TYR A 87 3.60 21.11 -0.55
C TYR A 87 3.45 19.72 -1.19
N GLN A 88 3.31 18.65 -0.39
CA GLN A 88 3.04 17.30 -0.90
C GLN A 88 1.74 17.22 -1.71
N ILE A 89 0.66 17.87 -1.23
CA ILE A 89 -0.62 17.93 -1.94
C ILE A 89 -0.44 18.65 -3.29
N GLY A 90 0.27 19.78 -3.30
CA GLY A 90 0.57 20.55 -4.52
C GLY A 90 1.35 19.73 -5.55
N LEU A 91 2.41 19.03 -5.11
CA LEU A 91 3.17 18.12 -5.99
C LEU A 91 2.29 17.00 -6.54
N THR A 92 1.42 16.43 -5.71
CA THR A 92 0.51 15.35 -6.12
C THR A 92 -0.47 15.86 -7.17
N LEU A 93 -1.06 17.03 -6.97
CA LEU A 93 -1.99 17.65 -7.93
C LEU A 93 -1.34 18.04 -9.26
N LEU A 94 -0.06 18.40 -9.25
CA LEU A 94 0.68 18.65 -10.48
C LEU A 94 0.97 17.36 -11.24
N ALA A 95 1.11 16.24 -10.54
CA ALA A 95 1.42 14.93 -11.12
C ALA A 95 0.19 14.08 -11.47
N THR A 96 -0.97 14.31 -10.84
CA THR A 96 -2.18 13.49 -10.99
C THR A 96 -3.43 14.32 -11.24
N PHE A 97 -4.45 13.72 -11.85
CA PHE A 97 -5.77 14.34 -11.99
C PHE A 97 -6.37 14.61 -10.59
N PRO A 98 -7.16 15.69 -10.37
CA PRO A 98 -7.68 16.09 -9.04
C PRO A 98 -8.60 15.06 -8.37
N LEU A 99 -8.81 13.90 -9.00
CA LEU A 99 -9.49 12.75 -8.42
C LEU A 99 -8.92 12.40 -7.03
N GLN A 100 -7.63 12.59 -6.75
CA GLN A 100 -7.10 12.23 -5.44
C GLN A 100 -7.60 13.10 -4.28
N LEU A 101 -8.03 14.34 -4.54
CA LEU A 101 -8.66 15.20 -3.53
C LEU A 101 -10.14 14.87 -3.34
N THR A 102 -10.83 14.57 -4.44
CA THR A 102 -12.28 14.37 -4.42
C THR A 102 -12.64 12.92 -4.10
N PHE A 103 -11.80 11.96 -4.44
CA PHE A 103 -12.06 10.53 -4.26
C PHE A 103 -12.32 10.15 -2.80
N PRO A 104 -11.56 10.59 -1.78
CA PRO A 104 -11.90 10.31 -0.39
C PRO A 104 -13.28 10.85 0.03
N LEU A 105 -13.75 11.94 -0.58
CA LEU A 105 -15.07 12.51 -0.31
C LEU A 105 -16.21 11.73 -0.99
N VAL A 106 -15.94 11.09 -2.12
CA VAL A 106 -16.98 10.46 -2.95
C VAL A 106 -16.88 8.93 -3.00
N VAL A 107 -15.81 8.32 -2.47
CA VAL A 107 -15.59 6.86 -2.53
C VAL A 107 -16.68 6.09 -1.81
N ASP A 108 -17.27 6.66 -0.77
CA ASP A 108 -18.39 6.05 -0.04
C ASP A 108 -19.74 6.26 -0.73
N LEU A 109 -19.81 7.16 -1.72
CA LEU A 109 -20.97 7.33 -2.60
C LEU A 109 -20.93 6.36 -3.80
N LEU A 110 -19.76 5.82 -4.13
CA LEU A 110 -19.63 4.87 -5.22
C LEU A 110 -20.31 3.55 -4.84
N PRO A 111 -21.27 3.06 -5.65
CA PRO A 111 -21.93 1.80 -5.38
C PRO A 111 -20.90 0.68 -5.43
N ARG A 112 -20.62 0.08 -4.27
CA ARG A 112 -19.79 -1.12 -4.21
C ARG A 112 -20.67 -2.31 -4.56
N PHE A 113 -20.36 -2.98 -5.66
CA PHE A 113 -21.02 -4.23 -6.01
C PHE A 113 -20.51 -5.33 -5.07
N ALA A 114 -21.13 -5.42 -3.89
CA ALA A 114 -20.78 -6.34 -2.81
C ALA A 114 -22.05 -6.99 -2.26
N ILE A 115 -21.99 -8.29 -2.03
CA ILE A 115 -23.08 -9.03 -1.42
C ILE A 115 -22.98 -8.85 0.10
N LYS A 116 -24.07 -8.37 0.70
CA LYS A 116 -24.18 -8.27 2.16
C LYS A 116 -24.13 -9.67 2.77
N ARG A 117 -23.53 -9.81 3.96
CA ARG A 117 -23.43 -11.10 4.69
C ARG A 117 -24.76 -11.85 4.80
N VAL A 118 -25.86 -11.13 5.06
CA VAL A 118 -27.22 -11.70 5.11
C VAL A 118 -27.68 -12.37 3.81
N ASN A 119 -27.16 -11.90 2.67
CA ASN A 119 -27.49 -12.40 1.34
C ASN A 119 -26.45 -13.42 0.81
N PHE A 120 -25.35 -13.65 1.54
CA PHE A 120 -24.23 -14.45 1.04
C PHE A 120 -24.60 -15.92 0.86
N PHE A 121 -25.25 -16.50 1.88
CA PHE A 121 -25.54 -17.93 1.92
C PHE A 121 -26.80 -18.32 1.12
N ASN A 122 -27.59 -17.34 0.68
CA ASN A 122 -28.81 -17.51 -0.12
C ASN A 122 -28.83 -16.60 -1.36
N ALA A 123 -27.66 -16.20 -1.88
CA ALA A 123 -27.55 -15.34 -3.06
C ALA A 123 -28.23 -15.93 -4.31
N ASP A 124 -28.39 -17.26 -4.33
CA ASP A 124 -29.05 -18.07 -5.35
C ASP A 124 -30.56 -18.31 -5.07
N GLY A 125 -31.11 -17.71 -4.01
CA GLY A 125 -32.51 -17.93 -3.60
C GLY A 125 -32.72 -19.19 -2.75
N ALA A 126 -31.68 -19.76 -2.17
CA ALA A 126 -31.80 -20.91 -1.27
C ALA A 126 -32.67 -20.64 -0.04
N THR A 127 -33.32 -21.68 0.48
CA THR A 127 -34.15 -21.58 1.69
C THR A 127 -33.31 -21.23 2.93
N PRO A 128 -33.92 -20.67 4.00
CA PRO A 128 -33.20 -20.33 5.22
C PRO A 128 -32.45 -21.52 5.85
N GLU A 129 -33.00 -22.73 5.74
CA GLU A 129 -32.39 -23.95 6.26
C GLU A 129 -31.13 -24.32 5.49
N VAL A 130 -31.16 -24.19 4.17
CA VAL A 130 -29.98 -24.44 3.30
C VAL A 130 -28.92 -23.36 3.55
N ALA A 131 -29.32 -22.10 3.66
CA ALA A 131 -28.42 -20.99 3.96
C ALA A 131 -27.71 -21.19 5.30
N LYS A 132 -28.45 -21.58 6.35
CA LYS A 132 -27.88 -21.91 7.65
C LYS A 132 -26.90 -23.08 7.59
N ARG A 133 -27.23 -24.16 6.87
CA ARG A 133 -26.31 -25.30 6.67
C ARG A 133 -25.01 -24.89 5.97
N ARG A 134 -25.08 -23.99 4.98
CA ARG A 134 -23.89 -23.46 4.28
C ARG A 134 -23.02 -22.64 5.23
N GLN A 135 -23.63 -21.79 6.06
CA GLN A 135 -22.93 -21.02 7.07
C GLN A 135 -22.24 -21.93 8.09
N ASP A 136 -22.98 -22.86 8.68
CA ASP A 136 -22.47 -23.80 9.69
C ASP A 136 -21.28 -24.61 9.12
N ALA A 137 -21.36 -25.03 7.85
CA ALA A 137 -20.29 -25.75 7.15
C ALA A 137 -19.05 -24.87 6.88
N LEU A 138 -19.22 -23.62 6.45
CA LEU A 138 -18.10 -22.70 6.20
C LEU A 138 -17.38 -22.34 7.50
N GLU A 139 -18.12 -22.13 8.59
CA GLU A 139 -17.57 -21.90 9.92
C GLU A 139 -16.81 -23.13 10.44
N ALA A 140 -17.34 -24.34 10.20
CA ALA A 140 -16.63 -25.58 10.55
C ALA A 140 -15.33 -25.74 9.74
N LEU A 141 -15.36 -25.43 8.45
CA LEU A 141 -14.18 -25.44 7.58
C LEU A 141 -13.13 -24.45 8.10
N GLN A 142 -13.52 -23.21 8.41
CA GLN A 142 -12.61 -22.20 8.95
C GLN A 142 -11.95 -22.66 10.25
N ARG A 143 -12.72 -23.24 11.19
CA ARG A 143 -12.16 -23.77 12.44
C ARG A 143 -11.10 -24.85 12.18
N GLY A 144 -11.38 -25.78 11.27
CA GLY A 144 -10.39 -26.79 10.86
C GLY A 144 -9.16 -26.16 10.19
N TRP A 145 -9.36 -25.14 9.37
CA TRP A 145 -8.31 -24.41 8.66
C TRP A 145 -7.37 -23.69 9.62
N GLN A 146 -7.91 -23.02 10.64
CA GLN A 146 -7.13 -22.31 11.67
C GLN A 146 -6.26 -23.26 12.49
N ILE A 147 -6.75 -24.47 12.76
CA ILE A 147 -5.97 -25.49 13.48
C ILE A 147 -4.85 -26.04 12.60
N LYS A 148 -5.15 -26.34 11.33
CA LYS A 148 -4.23 -27.02 10.42
C LYS A 148 -3.10 -26.12 9.88
N TYR A 149 -3.39 -24.84 9.63
CA TYR A 149 -2.49 -23.92 8.91
C TYR A 149 -2.07 -22.72 9.76
N LYS A 150 -1.79 -22.94 11.04
CA LYS A 150 -1.55 -21.87 12.02
C LYS A 150 -0.40 -20.95 11.58
N GLN A 151 0.77 -21.49 11.25
CA GLN A 151 1.93 -20.70 10.85
C GLN A 151 1.69 -20.01 9.50
N CYS A 152 1.04 -20.69 8.56
CA CYS A 152 0.67 -20.10 7.26
C CYS A 152 -0.23 -18.86 7.41
N LEU A 153 -1.21 -18.90 8.32
CA LEU A 153 -2.11 -17.78 8.60
C LEU A 153 -1.37 -16.61 9.25
N ASP A 154 -0.49 -16.89 10.22
CA ASP A 154 0.35 -15.86 10.86
C ASP A 154 1.29 -15.22 9.82
N PHE A 155 1.89 -16.02 8.94
CA PHE A 155 2.72 -15.55 7.83
C PHE A 155 1.93 -14.65 6.87
N GLY A 156 0.74 -15.08 6.44
CA GLY A 156 -0.14 -14.30 5.56
C GLY A 156 -0.56 -12.97 6.17
N THR A 157 -0.87 -12.97 7.47
CA THR A 157 -1.22 -11.76 8.22
C THR A 157 -0.07 -10.76 8.25
N GLN A 158 1.15 -11.23 8.53
CA GLN A 158 2.35 -10.38 8.51
C GLN A 158 2.62 -9.84 7.11
N LEU A 159 2.54 -10.69 6.08
CA LEU A 159 2.81 -10.31 4.69
C LEU A 159 1.83 -9.23 4.19
N LYS A 160 0.55 -9.32 4.61
CA LYS A 160 -0.47 -8.30 4.32
C LYS A 160 -0.15 -6.95 4.95
N THR A 161 0.71 -6.85 5.96
CA THR A 161 1.18 -5.53 6.47
C THR A 161 2.24 -4.91 5.57
N LEU A 162 2.98 -5.73 4.82
CA LEU A 162 4.15 -5.32 4.05
C LEU A 162 3.86 -5.16 2.55
N ILE A 163 2.97 -5.97 1.98
CA ILE A 163 2.72 -6.03 0.54
C ILE A 163 1.26 -5.66 0.23
N SER A 164 1.05 -4.57 -0.52
CA SER A 164 -0.28 -4.14 -0.98
C SER A 164 -0.97 -5.16 -1.84
N ASP A 165 -0.21 -5.80 -2.71
CA ASP A 165 -0.75 -6.68 -3.74
C ASP A 165 -1.34 -7.93 -3.10
N VAL A 166 -0.72 -8.44 -2.03
CA VAL A 166 -1.27 -9.56 -1.25
C VAL A 166 -2.63 -9.21 -0.65
N ARG A 167 -2.85 -7.95 -0.24
CA ARG A 167 -4.18 -7.48 0.23
C ARG A 167 -5.21 -7.42 -0.91
N PHE A 168 -4.76 -7.17 -2.13
CA PHE A 168 -5.62 -7.08 -3.31
C PHE A 168 -5.94 -8.46 -3.90
N THR A 169 -4.96 -9.35 -3.96
CA THR A 169 -5.07 -10.68 -4.57
C THR A 169 -5.53 -11.77 -3.60
N SER A 170 -5.68 -11.48 -2.31
CA SER A 170 -6.20 -12.46 -1.33
C SER A 170 -7.65 -12.85 -1.60
N GLY A 171 -8.43 -11.99 -2.28
CA GLY A 171 -9.77 -12.34 -2.74
C GLY A 171 -9.72 -13.23 -3.97
N ARG A 172 -9.85 -14.55 -3.81
CA ARG A 172 -9.86 -15.54 -4.91
C ARG A 172 -11.26 -16.00 -5.33
N CYS A 173 -12.28 -15.19 -5.08
CA CYS A 173 -13.63 -15.47 -5.55
C CYS A 173 -14.18 -14.29 -6.38
N PHE A 174 -15.38 -14.47 -6.94
CA PHE A 174 -16.07 -13.42 -7.67
C PHE A 174 -16.18 -12.14 -6.80
N PRO A 175 -15.74 -10.95 -7.26
CA PRO A 175 -15.51 -9.79 -6.41
C PRO A 175 -16.61 -9.42 -5.41
N PRO A 176 -17.91 -9.56 -5.73
CA PRO A 176 -18.99 -9.28 -4.79
C PRO A 176 -19.02 -10.17 -3.54
N PHE A 177 -18.44 -11.36 -3.60
CA PHE A 177 -18.39 -12.32 -2.49
C PHE A 177 -17.13 -12.15 -1.63
N ASN A 178 -16.10 -11.42 -2.11
CA ASN A 178 -14.80 -11.31 -1.44
C ASN A 178 -14.92 -10.78 -0.01
N GLY A 179 -15.86 -9.86 0.26
CA GLY A 179 -16.04 -9.28 1.59
C GLY A 179 -16.26 -10.34 2.65
N VAL A 180 -17.17 -11.29 2.40
CA VAL A 180 -17.47 -12.38 3.33
C VAL A 180 -16.48 -13.52 3.20
N VAL A 181 -16.07 -13.93 1.98
CA VAL A 181 -15.13 -15.05 1.81
C VAL A 181 -13.82 -14.79 2.55
N ASN A 182 -13.28 -13.57 2.47
CA ASN A 182 -12.02 -13.22 3.12
C ASN A 182 -12.10 -13.24 4.67
N GLU A 183 -13.30 -13.16 5.25
CA GLU A 183 -13.50 -13.35 6.71
C GLU A 183 -13.31 -14.81 7.13
N TYR A 184 -13.60 -15.76 6.22
CA TYR A 184 -13.62 -17.19 6.51
C TYR A 184 -12.38 -17.93 5.99
N LEU A 185 -11.95 -17.58 4.79
CA LEU A 185 -10.95 -18.30 4.02
C LEU A 185 -9.84 -17.33 3.65
N ASP A 186 -8.74 -17.42 4.38
CA ASP A 186 -7.49 -16.80 3.96
C ASP A 186 -6.72 -17.81 3.11
N PRO A 187 -6.54 -17.56 1.79
CA PRO A 187 -5.83 -18.50 0.92
C PRO A 187 -4.32 -18.46 1.12
N SER A 188 -3.83 -17.76 2.15
CA SER A 188 -2.41 -17.61 2.49
C SER A 188 -1.80 -18.97 2.81
N MET A 189 -1.33 -19.65 1.77
CA MET A 189 -0.48 -20.82 1.87
C MET A 189 0.96 -20.37 1.76
N ALA A 190 1.74 -20.61 2.81
CA ALA A 190 3.17 -20.40 2.81
C ALA A 190 3.84 -21.74 2.56
N LEU A 191 4.49 -21.89 1.40
CA LEU A 191 5.13 -23.13 0.98
C LEU A 191 6.58 -23.18 1.49
N ALA A 192 6.97 -24.33 2.04
CA ALA A 192 8.32 -24.63 2.48
C ALA A 192 9.12 -25.37 1.42
N SER A 193 8.53 -26.39 0.81
CA SER A 193 9.20 -27.27 -0.15
C SER A 193 8.22 -28.02 -1.05
N THR A 194 8.76 -28.82 -1.95
CA THR A 194 8.00 -29.73 -2.82
C THR A 194 8.59 -31.13 -2.75
N ASP A 195 7.74 -32.14 -2.82
CA ASP A 195 8.09 -33.56 -2.86
C ASP A 195 7.27 -34.26 -3.95
N GLY A 196 7.93 -34.54 -5.07
CA GLY A 196 7.26 -35.05 -6.27
C GLY A 196 6.19 -34.06 -6.76
N PRO A 197 4.92 -34.47 -6.89
CA PRO A 197 3.83 -33.59 -7.28
C PRO A 197 3.20 -32.83 -6.10
N ASN A 198 3.65 -33.07 -4.87
CA ASN A 198 3.09 -32.45 -3.67
C ASN A 198 3.85 -31.17 -3.31
N VAL A 199 3.12 -30.21 -2.77
CA VAL A 199 3.66 -29.06 -2.05
C VAL A 199 3.56 -29.32 -0.55
N ILE A 200 4.58 -28.87 0.18
CA ILE A 200 4.67 -28.95 1.63
C ILE A 200 4.67 -27.52 2.15
N ASP A 201 3.70 -27.19 3.00
CA ASP A 201 3.62 -25.87 3.62
C ASP A 201 4.55 -25.73 4.83
N ILE A 202 4.67 -24.53 5.39
CA ILE A 202 5.52 -24.25 6.56
C ILE A 202 4.99 -24.86 7.86
N ASP A 203 3.72 -25.28 7.90
CA ASP A 203 3.14 -26.08 8.99
C ASP A 203 3.45 -27.58 8.81
N GLY A 204 4.07 -27.99 7.69
CA GLY A 204 4.42 -29.36 7.37
C GLY A 204 3.29 -30.17 6.72
N ASN A 205 2.18 -29.53 6.34
CA ASN A 205 1.11 -30.23 5.65
C ASN A 205 1.50 -30.48 4.19
N SER A 206 1.28 -31.71 3.73
CA SER A 206 1.46 -32.09 2.33
C SER A 206 0.12 -32.04 1.58
N ALA A 207 0.13 -31.49 0.36
CA ALA A 207 -1.01 -31.47 -0.54
C ALA A 207 -0.57 -31.67 -1.99
N LEU A 208 -1.36 -32.43 -2.76
CA LEU A 208 -1.17 -32.56 -4.20
C LEU A 208 -1.40 -31.20 -4.87
N ASP A 209 -0.40 -30.70 -5.60
CA ASP A 209 -0.54 -29.42 -6.30
C ASP A 209 -1.24 -29.59 -7.65
N ILE A 210 -2.55 -29.37 -7.62
CA ILE A 210 -3.36 -29.30 -8.84
C ILE A 210 -3.36 -27.91 -9.49
N SER A 211 -2.74 -26.90 -8.86
CA SER A 211 -2.67 -25.55 -9.43
C SER A 211 -1.68 -25.46 -10.58
N GLY A 212 -0.66 -26.33 -10.57
CA GLY A 212 0.40 -26.36 -11.59
C GLY A 212 1.11 -25.02 -11.74
N SER A 213 1.15 -24.18 -10.69
CA SER A 213 1.66 -22.81 -10.74
C SER A 213 1.08 -21.99 -11.91
N TYR A 214 -0.25 -22.01 -12.05
CA TYR A 214 -0.97 -21.32 -13.14
C TYR A 214 -0.59 -21.81 -14.55
N GLY A 215 -0.21 -23.09 -14.66
CA GLY A 215 0.20 -23.71 -15.92
C GLY A 215 1.70 -23.61 -16.22
N VAL A 216 2.51 -22.99 -15.34
CA VAL A 216 3.97 -22.97 -15.49
C VAL A 216 4.55 -24.37 -15.25
N ASN A 217 4.09 -25.07 -14.22
CA ASN A 217 4.68 -26.34 -13.78
C ASN A 217 4.22 -27.55 -14.62
N VAL A 218 4.43 -27.51 -15.93
CA VAL A 218 3.99 -28.56 -16.87
C VAL A 218 4.77 -29.87 -16.68
N CYS A 219 6.07 -29.79 -16.40
CA CYS A 219 6.96 -30.94 -16.28
C CYS A 219 7.05 -31.52 -14.85
N GLY A 220 6.43 -30.86 -13.87
CA GLY A 220 6.55 -31.23 -12.46
C GLY A 220 7.78 -30.65 -11.77
N TYR A 221 7.72 -30.57 -10.44
CA TYR A 221 8.69 -29.84 -9.63
C TYR A 221 10.12 -30.39 -9.74
N GLU A 222 10.28 -31.71 -9.80
CA GLU A 222 11.61 -32.33 -9.85
C GLU A 222 12.34 -32.05 -11.17
N ALA A 223 11.61 -32.04 -12.29
CA ALA A 223 12.18 -31.65 -13.58
C ALA A 223 12.64 -30.18 -13.55
N TYR A 224 11.81 -29.28 -13.00
CA TYR A 224 12.17 -27.87 -12.85
C TYR A 224 13.39 -27.63 -11.96
N LYS A 225 13.53 -28.36 -10.84
CA LYS A 225 14.74 -28.32 -10.00
C LYS A 225 15.99 -28.74 -10.80
N GLY A 226 15.84 -29.75 -11.67
CA GLY A 226 16.87 -30.15 -12.63
C GLY A 226 17.25 -29.03 -13.59
N PHE A 227 16.27 -28.41 -14.25
CA PHE A 227 16.49 -27.30 -15.18
C PHE A 227 17.17 -26.10 -14.52
N ILE A 228 16.79 -25.75 -13.29
CA ILE A 228 17.42 -24.67 -12.51
C ILE A 228 18.90 -25.01 -12.24
N THR A 229 19.17 -26.24 -11.83
CA THR A 229 20.53 -26.69 -11.50
C THR A 229 21.44 -26.62 -12.73
N GLU A 230 20.98 -27.14 -13.86
CA GLU A 230 21.72 -27.12 -15.13
C GLU A 230 21.90 -25.69 -15.66
N GLY A 231 20.81 -24.91 -15.67
CA GLY A 231 20.84 -23.51 -16.10
C GLY A 231 21.81 -22.66 -15.28
N TRP A 232 21.83 -22.84 -13.95
CA TRP A 232 22.77 -22.16 -13.07
C TRP A 232 24.22 -22.58 -13.36
N ALA A 233 24.49 -23.88 -13.51
CA ALA A 233 25.83 -24.37 -13.82
C ALA A 233 26.39 -23.74 -15.11
N ASN A 234 25.52 -23.50 -16.10
CA ASN A 234 25.89 -22.92 -17.40
C ASN A 234 26.01 -21.38 -17.37
N ALA A 235 25.37 -20.70 -16.41
CA ALA A 235 25.27 -19.24 -16.38
C ALA A 235 26.17 -18.59 -15.31
N LYS A 236 26.46 -19.26 -14.19
CA LYS A 236 27.09 -18.67 -13.01
C LYS A 236 28.42 -17.93 -13.28
N ASP A 237 29.25 -18.47 -14.16
CA ASP A 237 30.58 -17.92 -14.47
C ASP A 237 30.52 -16.82 -15.55
N LYS A 238 29.39 -16.70 -16.27
CA LYS A 238 29.16 -15.62 -17.25
C LYS A 238 28.80 -14.30 -16.58
N GLY A 239 28.24 -14.32 -15.37
CA GLY A 239 27.78 -13.12 -14.67
C GLY A 239 26.53 -12.49 -15.30
N LEU A 240 26.37 -11.17 -15.13
CA LEU A 240 25.20 -10.41 -15.58
C LEU A 240 25.55 -9.53 -16.79
N TYR A 241 24.86 -9.73 -17.90
CA TYR A 241 24.90 -8.84 -19.06
C TYR A 241 23.54 -8.20 -19.29
N LEU A 242 23.50 -6.88 -19.42
CA LEU A 242 22.31 -6.16 -19.86
C LEU A 242 22.63 -5.51 -21.21
N GLY A 243 21.80 -5.79 -22.22
CA GLY A 243 21.93 -5.26 -23.58
C GLY A 243 22.72 -6.16 -24.55
N SER A 244 23.79 -6.82 -24.09
CA SER A 244 24.55 -7.77 -24.92
C SER A 244 23.89 -9.14 -24.95
N LEU A 245 23.92 -9.79 -26.13
CA LEU A 245 23.40 -11.16 -26.33
C LEU A 245 24.54 -12.17 -26.35
N ASP A 246 24.26 -13.40 -25.89
CA ASP A 246 25.22 -14.50 -25.86
C ASP A 246 24.77 -15.71 -26.70
N LYS A 247 25.60 -16.76 -26.72
CA LYS A 247 25.31 -17.99 -27.45
C LYS A 247 24.01 -18.67 -26.98
N THR A 248 23.69 -18.59 -25.69
CA THR A 248 22.47 -19.17 -25.12
C THR A 248 21.22 -18.51 -25.71
N THR A 249 21.25 -17.18 -25.92
CA THR A 249 20.15 -16.48 -26.59
C THR A 249 19.96 -16.99 -28.03
N LEU A 250 21.05 -17.13 -28.80
CA LEU A 250 20.99 -17.62 -30.17
C LEU A 250 20.41 -19.05 -30.26
N GLU A 251 20.87 -19.96 -29.41
CA GLU A 251 20.40 -21.35 -29.36
C GLU A 251 18.91 -21.43 -29.00
N ASN A 252 18.46 -20.62 -28.02
CA ASN A 252 17.06 -20.54 -27.64
C ASN A 252 16.17 -20.02 -28.79
N ILE A 253 16.61 -19.00 -29.53
CA ILE A 253 15.87 -18.50 -30.70
C ILE A 253 15.72 -19.60 -31.75
N GLN A 254 16.80 -20.31 -32.07
CA GLN A 254 16.76 -21.40 -33.05
C GLN A 254 15.81 -22.54 -32.62
N ALA A 255 15.86 -22.93 -31.36
CA ALA A 255 14.97 -23.96 -30.81
C ALA A 255 13.50 -23.53 -30.84
N ILE A 256 13.21 -22.30 -30.40
CA ILE A 256 11.84 -21.78 -30.37
C ILE A 256 11.28 -21.64 -31.77
N LYS A 257 12.03 -21.08 -32.74
CA LYS A 257 11.59 -20.99 -34.14
C LYS A 257 11.22 -22.35 -34.72
N LYS A 258 12.00 -23.40 -34.42
CA LYS A 258 11.72 -24.76 -34.87
C LYS A 258 10.40 -25.31 -34.31
N ILE A 259 10.06 -24.97 -33.06
CA ILE A 259 8.84 -25.44 -32.39
C ILE A 259 7.62 -24.60 -32.81
N SER A 260 7.76 -23.27 -32.82
CA SER A 260 6.67 -22.34 -33.11
C SER A 260 6.37 -22.21 -34.60
N MET A 261 7.30 -22.61 -35.47
CA MET A 261 7.26 -22.40 -36.92
C MET A 261 7.17 -20.92 -37.32
N MET A 262 7.70 -20.03 -36.48
CA MET A 262 7.75 -18.58 -36.75
C MET A 262 9.12 -18.15 -37.28
N ASP A 263 9.12 -17.12 -38.13
CA ASP A 263 10.34 -16.57 -38.72
C ASP A 263 11.19 -15.79 -37.70
N GLU A 264 10.56 -15.20 -36.69
CA GLU A 264 11.23 -14.38 -35.68
C GLU A 264 10.68 -14.65 -34.28
N VAL A 265 11.49 -14.37 -33.27
CA VAL A 265 11.17 -14.53 -31.85
C VAL A 265 11.69 -13.30 -31.12
N SER A 266 10.83 -12.71 -30.28
CA SER A 266 11.22 -11.68 -29.31
C SER A 266 11.04 -12.21 -27.89
N PHE A 267 11.90 -11.77 -26.98
CA PHE A 267 11.79 -12.09 -25.55
C PHE A 267 11.26 -10.89 -24.77
N HIS A 268 10.39 -11.16 -23.82
CA HIS A 268 9.76 -10.18 -22.93
C HIS A 268 9.78 -10.71 -21.50
N MET A 269 9.67 -9.80 -20.53
CA MET A 269 9.76 -10.17 -19.11
C MET A 269 8.49 -10.80 -18.58
N SER A 270 7.36 -10.63 -19.29
CA SER A 270 6.07 -11.22 -18.91
C SER A 270 5.16 -11.46 -20.12
N GLY A 271 4.14 -12.30 -19.93
CA GLY A 271 3.09 -12.50 -20.94
C GLY A 271 2.32 -11.21 -21.28
N THR A 272 2.06 -10.35 -20.28
CA THR A 272 1.42 -9.05 -20.50
C THR A 272 2.24 -8.17 -21.43
N GLU A 273 3.55 -8.11 -21.21
CA GLU A 273 4.45 -7.33 -22.06
C GLU A 273 4.51 -7.92 -23.48
N ALA A 274 4.58 -9.24 -23.62
CA ALA A 274 4.56 -9.90 -24.91
C ALA A 274 3.28 -9.57 -25.71
N VAL A 275 2.12 -9.56 -25.05
CA VAL A 275 0.84 -9.15 -25.67
C VAL A 275 0.89 -7.68 -26.09
N MET A 276 1.34 -6.78 -25.21
CA MET A 276 1.45 -5.36 -25.54
C MET A 276 2.42 -5.10 -26.71
N ALA A 277 3.54 -5.82 -26.73
CA ALA A 277 4.53 -5.75 -27.78
C ALA A 277 4.02 -6.33 -29.10
N ALA A 278 3.14 -7.33 -29.09
CA ALA A 278 2.52 -7.88 -30.30
C ALA A 278 1.46 -6.95 -30.90
N VAL A 279 0.70 -6.23 -30.06
CA VAL A 279 -0.36 -5.31 -30.53
C VAL A 279 0.23 -4.02 -31.14
N ARG A 280 1.36 -3.54 -30.63
CA ARG A 280 1.96 -2.27 -31.08
C ARG A 280 2.38 -2.26 -32.57
N PRO A 281 3.08 -3.28 -33.11
CA PRO A 281 3.40 -3.38 -34.54
C PRO A 281 2.18 -3.46 -35.43
N ALA A 282 1.10 -4.13 -34.99
CA ALA A 282 -0.14 -4.22 -35.74
C ALA A 282 -0.83 -2.86 -35.94
N GLY A 283 -0.56 -1.89 -35.05
CA GLY A 283 -1.01 -0.50 -35.21
C GLY A 283 -0.08 0.40 -36.04
N LEU A 284 1.17 -0.03 -36.28
CA LEU A 284 2.18 0.73 -37.04
C LEU A 284 2.32 0.25 -38.50
N ASN A 285 1.91 -0.98 -38.80
CA ASN A 285 1.85 -1.53 -40.16
C ASN A 285 0.46 -1.31 -40.81
N GLN A 286 -0.08 -0.09 -40.74
CA GLN A 286 -1.18 0.36 -41.59
C GLN A 286 -0.65 1.11 -42.82
#